data_AF-A0A285J3C4-F1
#
_entry.id   AF-A0A285J3C4-F1
#
_cell.length_a   1.000
_cell.length_b   1.000
_cell.length_c   1.000
_cell.angle_alpha   90.00
_cell.angle_beta   90.00
_cell.angle_gamma   90.00
#
_symmetry.space_group_name_H-M   'P 1'
#
loop_
_entity.id
_entity.type
_entity.pdbx_description
1 polymer ?
#
loop_
_entity_poly.entity_id
_entity_poly.type
_entity_poly.pdbx_seq_one_letter_code
_entity_poly.pdbx_strand_id
1 'polypeptide(L)'
;MLRAPSPRIPSPRLAETTVREPESGWWSALPESEPPLAWVGSVTIAVVGEAETRWGTGAVVARLAELAATDELVIVYGAQHWPGPGARSVVAGLRGHLPRHDVVAVPAPGYRGSAALAPLVEGGSLPVVTVPDPFVHDVTAELASGLGADRVVRFRRTVEGVEMHQVWSRAAFSLS
;
A
#
# COMPACT_ATOMS: atom_id res chain seq x y z
N MET A 1 34.26 44.52 -36.39
CA MET A 1 34.24 43.45 -35.36
C MET A 1 32.79 43.15 -35.03
N LEU A 2 32.23 42.04 -35.55
CA LEU A 2 30.83 41.65 -35.37
C LEU A 2 30.78 40.44 -34.44
N ARG A 3 30.16 40.59 -33.27
CA ARG A 3 29.96 39.55 -32.27
C ARG A 3 28.67 38.80 -32.60
N ALA A 4 28.77 37.52 -32.95
CA ALA A 4 27.59 36.68 -33.20
C ALA A 4 26.83 36.41 -31.88
N PRO A 5 25.49 36.32 -31.90
CA PRO A 5 24.68 36.04 -30.71
C PRO A 5 24.83 34.57 -30.25
N SER A 6 24.98 34.39 -28.94
CA SER A 6 25.06 33.07 -28.29
C SER A 6 23.78 32.24 -28.53
N PRO A 7 23.90 30.92 -28.73
CA PRO A 7 22.74 30.04 -28.84
C PRO A 7 21.98 30.00 -27.50
N ARG A 8 20.66 30.20 -27.56
CA ARG A 8 19.76 29.95 -26.42
C ARG A 8 19.78 28.46 -26.14
N ILE A 9 20.32 28.07 -24.98
CA ILE A 9 20.18 26.72 -24.45
C ILE A 9 18.67 26.51 -24.21
N PRO A 10 18.03 25.48 -24.81
CA PRO A 10 16.66 25.16 -24.48
C PRO A 10 16.60 24.79 -23.00
N SER A 11 15.81 25.54 -22.22
CA SER A 11 15.53 25.21 -20.83
C SER A 11 15.02 23.76 -20.77
N PRO A 12 15.50 22.92 -19.84
CA PRO A 12 14.91 21.61 -19.65
C PRO A 12 13.44 21.83 -19.26
N ARG A 13 12.52 21.31 -20.09
CA ARG A 13 11.12 21.22 -19.69
C ARG A 13 11.12 20.34 -18.44
N LEU A 14 10.75 20.94 -17.30
CA LEU A 14 10.35 20.18 -16.13
C LEU A 14 9.29 19.19 -16.62
N ALA A 15 9.60 17.90 -16.55
CA ALA A 15 8.60 16.88 -16.81
C ALA A 15 7.50 17.11 -15.78
N GLU A 16 6.33 17.54 -16.24
CA GLU A 16 5.12 17.52 -15.43
C GLU A 16 4.84 16.06 -15.09
N THR A 17 5.33 15.62 -13.93
CA THR A 17 5.03 14.30 -13.39
C THR A 17 3.55 14.32 -13.04
N THR A 18 2.73 13.89 -13.99
CA THR A 18 1.31 13.70 -13.78
C THR A 18 1.18 12.55 -12.80
N VAL A 19 0.85 12.87 -11.54
CA VAL A 19 0.50 11.87 -10.54
C VAL A 19 -0.74 11.14 -11.07
N ARG A 20 -0.56 9.88 -11.48
CA ARG A 20 -1.65 9.03 -11.93
C ARG A 20 -2.36 8.45 -10.71
N GLU A 21 -3.68 8.59 -10.64
CA GLU A 21 -4.55 8.04 -9.58
C GLU A 21 -4.74 6.52 -9.71
N PRO A 22 -4.83 5.77 -8.59
CA PRO A 22 -5.08 4.33 -8.51
C PRO A 22 -5.99 3.70 -9.56
N GLU A 23 -5.41 2.88 -10.45
CA GLU A 23 -6.15 2.12 -11.45
C GLU A 23 -5.79 0.62 -11.43
N SER A 24 -6.77 -0.25 -11.68
CA SER A 24 -6.64 -1.72 -11.62
C SER A 24 -5.66 -2.30 -12.67
N GLY A 25 -5.11 -1.48 -13.58
CA GLY A 25 -4.08 -1.87 -14.53
C GLY A 25 -2.66 -1.94 -13.94
N TRP A 26 -2.41 -1.37 -12.76
CA TRP A 26 -1.07 -1.24 -12.19
C TRP A 26 -0.50 -2.51 -11.57
N TRP A 27 -1.37 -3.46 -11.27
CA TRP A 27 -0.97 -4.78 -10.77
C TRP A 27 -0.09 -5.56 -11.75
N SER A 28 -0.08 -5.16 -13.03
CA SER A 28 0.76 -5.72 -14.09
C SER A 28 2.07 -4.96 -14.29
N ALA A 29 2.20 -3.74 -13.76
CA ALA A 29 3.44 -2.98 -13.85
C ALA A 29 4.42 -3.51 -12.80
N LEU A 30 5.55 -4.04 -13.27
CA LEU A 30 6.69 -4.27 -12.38
C LEU A 30 7.24 -2.90 -11.98
N PRO A 31 7.32 -2.56 -10.69
CA PRO A 31 8.10 -1.41 -10.26
C PRO A 31 9.58 -1.70 -10.57
N GLU A 32 10.13 -1.05 -11.60
CA GLU A 32 11.58 -1.03 -11.86
C GLU A 32 12.35 -0.10 -10.91
N SER A 33 11.69 0.51 -9.92
CA SER A 33 12.30 1.56 -9.10
C SER A 33 12.49 1.12 -7.65
N GLU A 34 13.73 1.28 -7.16
CA GLU A 34 14.01 1.36 -5.74
C GLU A 34 13.01 2.32 -5.07
N PRO A 35 12.44 1.97 -3.91
CA PRO A 35 11.47 2.83 -3.26
C PRO A 35 12.15 4.18 -2.96
N PRO A 36 11.53 5.32 -3.28
CA PRO A 36 11.99 6.59 -2.75
C PRO A 36 11.98 6.49 -1.23
N LEU A 37 12.96 7.13 -0.57
CA LEU A 37 13.12 7.15 0.89
C LEU A 37 11.74 7.29 1.55
N ALA A 38 11.31 6.27 2.30
CA ALA A 38 10.06 6.30 3.03
C ALA A 38 10.11 7.47 4.01
N TRP A 39 9.20 8.43 3.84
CA TRP A 39 9.02 9.51 4.80
C TRP A 39 8.33 8.89 6.02
N VAL A 40 8.86 9.15 7.22
CA VAL A 40 8.22 8.69 8.47
C VAL A 40 6.80 9.27 8.51
N GLY A 41 5.80 8.42 8.73
CA GLY A 41 4.39 8.83 8.74
C GLY A 41 3.71 8.82 7.37
N SER A 42 4.26 8.12 6.38
CA SER A 42 3.53 7.89 5.10
C SER A 42 2.32 7.00 5.29
N VAL A 43 1.24 7.25 4.55
CA VAL A 43 0.06 6.39 4.50
C VAL A 43 0.32 5.25 3.51
N THR A 44 0.41 4.03 4.02
CA THR A 44 0.72 2.82 3.24
C THR A 44 -0.49 1.90 3.16
N ILE A 45 -0.80 1.41 1.97
CA ILE A 45 -1.75 0.29 1.81
C ILE A 45 -0.98 -1.00 1.52
N ALA A 46 -1.09 -1.97 2.42
CA ALA A 46 -0.51 -3.29 2.26
C ALA A 46 -1.55 -4.30 1.75
N VAL A 47 -1.19 -5.04 0.72
CA VAL A 47 -2.07 -6.00 0.05
C VAL A 47 -1.55 -7.40 0.31
N VAL A 48 -2.40 -8.23 0.91
CA VAL A 48 -2.08 -9.59 1.32
C VAL A 48 -3.17 -10.53 0.82
N GLY A 49 -2.82 -11.57 0.09
CA GLY A 49 -3.77 -12.61 -0.31
C GLY A 49 -3.77 -13.81 0.64
N GLU A 50 -4.80 -14.63 0.53
CA GLU A 50 -4.88 -15.90 1.25
C GLU A 50 -3.80 -16.90 0.83
N ALA A 51 -3.33 -16.83 -0.41
CA ALA A 51 -2.25 -17.69 -0.90
C ALA A 51 -0.95 -17.48 -0.11
N GLU A 52 -0.64 -16.23 0.25
CA GLU A 52 0.58 -15.84 0.96
C GLU A 52 0.56 -16.34 2.41
N THR A 53 -0.62 -16.43 3.01
CA THR A 53 -0.80 -16.83 4.41
C THR A 53 -1.12 -18.31 4.62
N ARG A 54 -1.49 -19.04 3.55
CA ARG A 54 -1.90 -20.46 3.58
C ARG A 54 -0.90 -21.39 4.28
N TRP A 55 0.39 -21.19 4.07
CA TRP A 55 1.45 -22.07 4.58
C TRP A 55 2.15 -21.50 5.84
N GLY A 56 1.49 -20.59 6.54
CA GLY A 56 1.99 -19.93 7.74
C GLY A 56 1.98 -18.42 7.61
N THR A 57 1.43 -17.74 8.61
CA THR A 57 1.18 -16.30 8.63
C THR A 57 2.30 -15.49 9.29
N GLY A 58 3.20 -16.14 10.03
CA GLY A 58 4.17 -15.46 10.90
C GLY A 58 5.08 -14.46 10.18
N ALA A 59 5.68 -14.86 9.05
CA ALA A 59 6.57 -13.97 8.30
C ALA A 59 5.82 -12.76 7.69
N VAL A 60 4.59 -12.97 7.20
CA VAL A 60 3.73 -11.88 6.70
C VAL A 60 3.39 -10.92 7.84
N VAL A 61 2.97 -11.46 8.99
CA VAL A 61 2.63 -10.66 10.18
C VAL A 61 3.82 -9.86 10.69
N ALA A 62 5.01 -10.47 10.78
CA ALA A 62 6.21 -9.78 11.25
C ALA A 62 6.53 -8.58 10.35
N ARG A 63 6.48 -8.76 9.02
CA ARG A 63 6.78 -7.68 8.08
C ARG A 63 5.69 -6.59 8.05
N LEU A 64 4.42 -6.95 8.23
CA LEU A 64 3.34 -5.98 8.41
C LEU A 64 3.50 -5.19 9.72
N ALA A 65 3.95 -5.84 10.80
CA ALA A 65 4.20 -5.17 12.07
C ALA A 65 5.37 -4.18 11.99
N GLU A 66 6.43 -4.53 11.24
CA GLU A 66 7.53 -3.62 10.94
C GLU A 66 7.05 -2.38 10.16
N LEU A 67 6.18 -2.56 9.16
CA LEU A 67 5.57 -1.44 8.43
C LEU A 67 4.72 -0.55 9.34
N ALA A 68 3.83 -1.16 10.14
CA ALA A 68 2.95 -0.42 11.05
C ALA A 68 3.72 0.36 12.14
N ALA A 69 4.98 0.02 12.39
CA ALA A 69 5.83 0.76 13.32
C ALA A 69 6.37 2.07 12.73
N THR A 70 6.37 2.22 11.40
CA THR A 70 6.91 3.41 10.70
C THR A 70 5.86 4.21 9.95
N ASP A 71 4.77 3.55 9.56
CA ASP A 71 3.76 4.07 8.65
C ASP A 71 2.36 4.03 9.28
N GLU A 72 1.50 4.93 8.82
CA GLU A 72 0.06 4.73 8.94
C GLU A 72 -0.37 3.64 7.96
N LEU A 73 -0.61 2.44 8.47
CA LEU A 73 -0.83 1.26 7.65
C LEU A 73 -2.30 0.88 7.54
N VAL A 74 -2.76 0.61 6.33
CA VAL A 74 -4.05 -0.06 6.05
C VAL A 74 -3.78 -1.38 5.35
N ILE A 75 -4.37 -2.47 5.84
CA ILE A 75 -4.15 -3.80 5.28
C ILE A 75 -5.39 -4.24 4.52
N VAL A 76 -5.26 -4.50 3.22
CA VAL A 76 -6.28 -5.13 2.38
C VAL A 76 -5.96 -6.61 2.26
N TYR A 77 -6.83 -7.44 2.84
CA TYR A 77 -6.72 -8.88 2.80
C TYR A 77 -7.69 -9.49 1.79
N GLY A 78 -7.15 -10.15 0.76
CA GLY A 78 -7.89 -10.91 -0.25
C GLY A 78 -8.20 -12.34 0.21
N ALA A 79 -9.47 -12.63 0.48
CA ALA A 79 -9.95 -13.95 0.86
C ALA A 79 -10.47 -14.72 -0.35
N GLN A 80 -9.97 -15.94 -0.57
CA GLN A 80 -10.47 -16.85 -1.61
C GLN A 80 -11.82 -17.45 -1.22
N HIS A 81 -12.02 -17.69 0.09
CA HIS A 81 -13.30 -18.12 0.63
C HIS A 81 -13.74 -17.14 1.71
N TRP A 82 -14.99 -16.66 1.62
CA TRP A 82 -15.53 -15.73 2.60
C TRP A 82 -16.43 -16.43 3.63
N PRO A 83 -16.26 -16.16 4.94
CA PRO A 83 -15.12 -15.50 5.60
C PRO A 83 -13.92 -16.47 5.77
N GLY A 84 -12.74 -16.05 5.33
CA GLY A 84 -11.54 -16.91 5.31
C GLY A 84 -10.77 -16.90 6.64
N PRO A 85 -10.18 -18.02 7.08
CA PRO A 85 -9.47 -18.10 8.35
C PRO A 85 -8.18 -17.25 8.38
N GLY A 86 -7.52 -17.04 7.24
CA GLY A 86 -6.23 -16.35 7.20
C GLY A 86 -6.29 -14.89 7.65
N ALA A 87 -7.38 -14.15 7.36
CA ALA A 87 -7.57 -12.78 7.85
C ALA A 87 -7.60 -12.72 9.39
N ARG A 88 -8.25 -13.69 10.04
CA ARG A 88 -8.28 -13.78 11.51
C ARG A 88 -6.89 -14.06 12.08
N SER A 89 -6.13 -14.93 11.43
CA SER A 89 -4.74 -15.23 11.82
C SER A 89 -3.82 -14.01 11.67
N VAL A 90 -4.01 -13.19 10.62
CA VAL A 90 -3.27 -11.93 10.46
C VAL A 90 -3.62 -10.94 11.58
N VAL A 91 -4.90 -10.71 11.85
CA VAL A 91 -5.35 -9.81 12.93
C VAL A 91 -4.82 -10.27 14.30
N ALA A 92 -4.95 -11.56 14.61
CA ALA A 92 -4.45 -12.11 15.86
C ALA A 92 -2.92 -11.98 15.98
N GLY A 93 -2.19 -12.26 14.89
CA GLY A 93 -0.74 -12.11 14.86
C GLY A 93 -0.29 -10.66 15.06
N LEU A 94 -0.96 -9.71 14.41
CA LEU A 94 -0.67 -8.28 14.55
C LEU A 94 -0.91 -7.78 15.97
N ARG A 95 -2.03 -8.18 16.60
CA ARG A 95 -2.29 -7.84 18.01
C ARG A 95 -1.21 -8.38 18.96
N GLY A 96 -0.63 -9.54 18.63
CA GLY A 96 0.51 -10.09 19.36
C GLY A 96 1.80 -9.29 19.20
N HIS A 97 2.09 -8.79 17.98
CA HIS A 97 3.31 -8.02 17.69
C HIS A 97 3.21 -6.54 18.06
N LEU A 98 1.99 -6.00 18.05
CA LEU A 98 1.69 -4.58 18.24
C LEU A 98 0.69 -4.40 19.40
N PRO A 99 1.05 -4.80 20.63
CA PRO A 99 0.10 -4.82 21.76
C PRO A 99 -0.40 -3.42 22.17
N ARG A 100 0.23 -2.35 21.68
CA ARG A 100 -0.17 -0.95 21.92
C ARG A 100 -0.98 -0.34 20.77
N HIS A 101 -1.12 -1.04 19.64
CA HIS A 101 -1.88 -0.55 18.49
C HIS A 101 -3.32 -1.08 18.53
N ASP A 102 -4.26 -0.25 18.11
CA ASP A 102 -5.65 -0.67 17.93
C ASP A 102 -5.82 -1.36 16.56
N VAL A 103 -5.72 -2.69 16.55
CA VAL A 103 -5.90 -3.48 15.31
C VAL A 103 -7.37 -3.82 15.11
N VAL A 104 -7.97 -3.28 14.04
CA VAL A 104 -9.41 -3.37 13.77
C VAL A 104 -9.67 -4.24 12.55
N ALA A 105 -10.41 -5.34 12.72
CA ALA A 105 -10.85 -6.16 11.59
C ALA A 105 -12.09 -5.55 10.93
N VAL A 106 -12.01 -5.26 9.63
CA VAL A 106 -13.10 -4.62 8.89
C VAL A 106 -13.57 -5.55 7.76
N PRO A 107 -14.66 -6.33 7.98
CA PRO A 107 -15.22 -7.15 6.93
C PRO A 107 -15.92 -6.29 5.87
N ALA A 108 -15.52 -6.41 4.61
CA ALA A 108 -16.04 -5.62 3.51
C ALA A 108 -16.46 -6.48 2.29
N PRO A 109 -17.42 -7.42 2.45
CA PRO A 109 -17.87 -8.31 1.37
C PRO A 109 -18.58 -7.60 0.21
N GLY A 110 -18.99 -6.34 0.40
CA GLY A 110 -19.59 -5.47 -0.61
C GLY A 110 -19.20 -4.01 -0.37
N TYR A 111 -17.90 -3.81 -0.12
CA TYR A 111 -17.19 -2.59 0.29
C TYR A 111 -17.95 -1.25 0.16
N ARG A 112 -17.96 -0.50 1.28
CA ARG A 112 -18.76 0.74 1.49
C ARG A 112 -17.95 2.04 1.31
N GLY A 113 -16.77 1.92 0.73
CA GLY A 113 -15.89 3.02 0.40
C GLY A 113 -14.97 3.51 1.53
N SER A 114 -13.97 4.29 1.12
CA SER A 114 -12.83 4.73 1.95
C SER A 114 -13.22 5.64 3.10
N ALA A 115 -14.30 6.41 2.94
CA ALA A 115 -14.83 7.32 3.96
C ALA A 115 -15.18 6.62 5.28
N ALA A 116 -15.54 5.34 5.25
CA ALA A 116 -15.82 4.57 6.46
C ALA A 116 -14.56 4.21 7.27
N LEU A 117 -13.38 4.27 6.64
CA LEU A 117 -12.09 3.92 7.25
C LEU A 117 -11.27 5.13 7.67
N ALA A 118 -11.50 6.30 7.05
CA ALA A 118 -10.78 7.53 7.39
C ALA A 118 -10.73 7.81 8.91
N PRO A 119 -11.85 7.70 9.68
CA PRO A 119 -11.79 7.95 11.12
C PRO A 119 -10.91 6.94 11.90
N LEU A 120 -10.76 5.71 11.40
CA LEU A 120 -9.89 4.71 12.02
C LEU A 120 -8.42 5.05 11.79
N VAL A 121 -8.08 5.44 10.55
CA VAL A 121 -6.71 5.82 10.19
C VAL A 121 -6.30 7.10 10.91
N GLU A 122 -7.14 8.13 10.88
CA GLU A 122 -6.92 9.39 11.61
C GLU A 122 -6.83 9.19 13.13
N GLY A 123 -7.53 8.17 13.67
CA GLY A 123 -7.46 7.77 15.07
C GLY A 123 -6.21 6.95 15.43
N GLY A 124 -5.35 6.61 14.47
CA GLY A 124 -4.16 5.78 14.66
C GLY A 124 -4.44 4.28 14.78
N SER A 125 -5.65 3.83 14.43
CA SER A 125 -5.96 2.40 14.36
C SER A 125 -5.33 1.77 13.13
N LEU A 126 -5.06 0.46 13.21
CA LEU A 126 -4.54 -0.38 12.13
C LEU A 126 -5.69 -1.22 11.53
N PRO A 127 -6.40 -0.71 10.51
CA PRO A 127 -7.50 -1.46 9.89
C PRO A 127 -6.98 -2.62 9.02
N VAL A 128 -7.59 -3.78 9.21
CA VAL A 128 -7.44 -4.97 8.36
C VAL A 128 -8.74 -5.21 7.62
N VAL A 129 -8.82 -4.65 6.42
CA VAL A 129 -9.98 -4.72 5.52
C VAL A 129 -9.97 -6.07 4.82
N THR A 130 -10.94 -6.93 5.11
CA THR A 130 -11.06 -8.23 4.45
C THR A 130 -12.07 -8.13 3.32
N VAL A 131 -11.68 -8.54 2.11
CA VAL A 131 -12.53 -8.53 0.92
C VAL A 131 -12.41 -9.87 0.15
N PRO A 132 -13.42 -10.25 -0.66
CA PRO A 132 -13.24 -11.35 -1.60
C PRO A 132 -12.11 -11.03 -2.60
N ASP A 133 -11.28 -12.02 -2.91
CA ASP A 133 -10.08 -11.87 -3.75
C ASP A 133 -10.31 -11.12 -5.08
N PRO A 134 -11.40 -11.34 -5.83
CA PRO A 134 -11.66 -10.62 -7.09
C PRO A 134 -11.78 -9.10 -6.93
N PHE A 135 -12.09 -8.59 -5.74
CA PHE A 135 -12.30 -7.16 -5.48
C PHE A 135 -11.09 -6.48 -4.85
N VAL A 136 -10.01 -7.22 -4.51
CA VAL A 136 -8.83 -6.67 -3.83
C VAL A 136 -8.27 -5.47 -4.58
N HIS A 137 -8.19 -5.58 -5.91
CA HIS A 137 -7.59 -4.55 -6.75
C HIS A 137 -8.39 -3.24 -6.73
N ASP A 138 -9.69 -3.32 -6.96
CA ASP A 138 -10.56 -2.15 -7.01
C ASP A 138 -10.70 -1.50 -5.64
N VAL A 139 -10.83 -2.30 -4.57
CA VAL A 139 -10.89 -1.80 -3.20
C VAL A 139 -9.57 -1.13 -2.80
N THR A 140 -8.43 -1.73 -3.13
CA THR A 140 -7.11 -1.13 -2.86
C THR A 140 -6.97 0.21 -3.58
N ALA A 141 -7.40 0.29 -4.85
CA ALA A 141 -7.34 1.52 -5.61
C ALA A 141 -8.20 2.62 -4.99
N GLU A 142 -9.46 2.29 -4.65
CA GLU A 142 -10.36 3.25 -4.02
C GLU A 142 -9.85 3.72 -2.65
N LEU A 143 -9.29 2.81 -1.85
CA LEU A 143 -8.66 3.16 -0.58
C LEU A 143 -7.44 4.04 -0.79
N ALA A 144 -6.60 3.75 -1.78
CA ALA A 144 -5.39 4.51 -2.04
C ALA A 144 -5.73 5.96 -2.45
N SER A 145 -6.72 6.15 -3.32
CA SER A 145 -7.22 7.48 -3.67
C SER A 145 -7.88 8.16 -2.48
N GLY A 146 -8.83 7.49 -1.83
CA GLY A 146 -9.69 8.10 -0.82
C GLY A 146 -9.01 8.41 0.51
N LEU A 147 -8.02 7.61 0.90
CA LEU A 147 -7.20 7.87 2.10
C LEU A 147 -5.94 8.68 1.79
N GLY A 148 -5.73 9.04 0.52
CA GLY A 148 -4.54 9.77 0.14
C GLY A 148 -3.25 8.99 0.34
N ALA A 149 -3.25 7.68 0.06
CA ALA A 149 -2.07 6.83 0.26
C ALA A 149 -0.85 7.34 -0.51
N ASP A 150 0.32 7.22 0.10
CA ASP A 150 1.60 7.54 -0.50
C ASP A 150 2.18 6.35 -1.27
N ARG A 151 1.85 5.13 -0.85
CA ARG A 151 2.28 3.91 -1.54
C ARG A 151 1.33 2.74 -1.33
N VAL A 152 1.36 1.83 -2.30
CA VAL A 152 0.74 0.51 -2.23
C VAL A 152 1.83 -0.53 -2.31
N VAL A 153 1.86 -1.45 -1.34
CA VAL A 153 2.79 -2.58 -1.31
C VAL A 153 2.02 -3.89 -1.37
N ARG A 154 2.56 -4.87 -2.09
CA ARG A 154 2.01 -6.21 -2.21
C ARG A 154 2.97 -7.22 -1.63
N PHE A 155 2.41 -8.11 -0.82
CA PHE A 155 3.15 -9.23 -0.26
C PHE A 155 3.12 -10.42 -1.21
N ARG A 156 4.27 -11.08 -1.37
CA ARG A 156 4.40 -12.35 -2.08
C ARG A 156 5.20 -13.32 -1.24
N ARG A 157 4.71 -14.55 -1.12
CA ARG A 157 5.46 -15.61 -0.46
C ARG A 157 6.50 -16.18 -1.40
N THR A 158 7.70 -16.40 -0.88
CA THR A 158 8.80 -17.08 -1.58
C THR A 158 9.30 -18.27 -0.76
N VAL A 159 10.23 -19.05 -1.33
CA VAL A 159 10.87 -20.15 -0.61
C VAL A 159 11.76 -19.65 0.53
N GLU A 160 12.29 -18.43 0.42
CA GLU A 160 13.16 -17.79 1.42
C GLU A 160 12.36 -17.03 2.50
N GLY A 161 11.06 -16.81 2.28
CA GLY A 161 10.19 -16.15 3.24
C GLY A 161 9.07 -15.38 2.58
N VAL A 162 9.05 -14.07 2.82
CA VAL A 162 8.01 -13.15 2.34
C VAL A 162 8.69 -11.91 1.77
N GLU A 163 8.40 -11.63 0.50
CA GLU A 163 8.84 -10.43 -0.18
C GLU A 163 7.73 -9.39 -0.19
N MET A 164 8.15 -8.13 -0.17
CA MET A 164 7.29 -6.96 -0.25
C MET A 164 7.66 -6.18 -1.51
N HIS A 165 6.68 -6.00 -2.39
CA HIS A 165 6.84 -5.33 -3.69
C HIS A 165 6.01 -4.05 -3.69
N GLN A 166 6.63 -2.89 -3.91
CA GLN A 166 5.87 -1.63 -4.02
C GLN A 166 5.24 -1.52 -5.41
N VAL A 167 3.94 -1.79 -5.53
CA VAL A 167 3.24 -1.79 -6.82
C VAL A 167 2.83 -0.39 -7.29
N TRP A 168 2.83 0.59 -6.39
CA TRP A 168 2.57 1.99 -6.70
C TRP A 168 3.13 2.93 -5.63
N SER A 169 3.50 4.14 -6.03
CA SER A 169 3.73 5.27 -5.15
C SER A 169 3.19 6.57 -5.72
N ARG A 170 2.75 7.46 -4.83
CA ARG A 170 2.49 8.85 -5.12
C ARG A 170 3.84 9.54 -5.26
N ALA A 171 4.19 9.96 -6.47
CA ALA A 171 5.39 10.75 -6.67
C ALA A 171 5.25 12.08 -5.91
N ALA A 172 6.04 12.27 -4.85
CA ALA A 172 6.17 13.56 -4.21
C ALA A 172 6.89 14.50 -5.19
N PHE A 173 6.31 15.67 -5.47
CA PHE A 173 6.98 16.72 -6.21
C PHE A 173 8.31 17.05 -5.53
N SER A 174 9.44 16.80 -6.19
CA SER A 174 10.72 17.39 -5.79
C SER A 174 10.74 18.81 -6.31
N LEU A 175 10.49 19.79 -5.44
CA LEU A 175 10.85 21.18 -5.70
C LEU A 175 12.38 21.28 -5.57
N SER A 176 13.05 21.36 -6.70
CA SER A 176 14.48 21.69 -6.82
C SER A 176 14.65 23.16 -7.18
#